data_AF-A0A8J6SKY5-F1
#
_entry.id   AF-A0A8J6SKY5-F1
#
_cell.length_a   1.000
_cell.length_b   1.000
_cell.length_c   1.000
_cell.angle_alpha   90.00
_cell.angle_beta   90.00
_cell.angle_gamma   90.00
#
_symmetry.space_group_name_H-M   'P 1'
#
loop_
_entity.id
_entity.type
_entity.pdbx_description
1 polymer ?
#
loop_
_entity_poly.entity_id
_entity_poly.type
_entity_poly.pdbx_seq_one_letter_code
_entity_poly.pdbx_strand_id
1 'polypeptide(L)'
;MKPRIIVCGLGRTGYKIFSLLKQQGALVVGISDSPVEVLRERLHGLDVDHEADVVVGDLRSAGTLLAAGVKEAHTLVLATRDDALNLAVLIQARVLNPRIRIISRLFNTSLGDRLDHTLPDHASMSVAALSAPVFAFAAMGNRAIGQLQLFHQIWPIHEEHIDETHPWKGRKLADLWEDRSRMLIYYLPVDSGLDLISAVVEDQSLRVGDRLIVATQPSVRSFRKTFKQKFSEFLFGLRQFQQQVQPTVVVMLVLLATIFGATLTYTAVNLQTTPIDALYFSVGMITGAGGNEGVVEHAPASIKVFTVVMMLVGAAVIGICYALLNDFVLGTRFKQLWNTSRIPHSQHYIICGLGGVGVQIVNHLHANGCEIVVIEPDPNNT
;
A
#
# COMPACT_ATOMS: atom_id res chain seq x y z
N MET A 1 -10.18 -30.59 34.06
CA MET A 1 -11.35 -30.18 33.25
C MET A 1 -10.84 -29.57 31.95
N LYS A 2 -11.45 -29.88 30.79
CA LYS A 2 -11.07 -29.24 29.52
C LYS A 2 -11.45 -27.74 29.59
N PRO A 3 -10.59 -26.81 29.19
CA PRO A 3 -10.90 -25.39 29.24
C PRO A 3 -12.11 -25.08 28.34
N ARG A 4 -13.05 -24.28 28.84
CA ARG A 4 -14.19 -23.78 28.06
C ARG A 4 -13.78 -22.54 27.30
N ILE A 5 -13.92 -22.58 25.99
CA ILE A 5 -13.52 -21.51 25.06
C ILE A 5 -14.78 -20.95 24.41
N ILE A 6 -14.89 -19.62 24.35
CA ILE A 6 -15.93 -18.93 23.60
C ILE A 6 -15.29 -18.29 22.37
N VAL A 7 -15.87 -18.46 21.20
CA VAL A 7 -15.46 -17.76 19.96
C VAL A 7 -16.58 -16.81 19.56
N CYS A 8 -16.34 -15.51 19.76
CA CYS A 8 -17.28 -14.45 19.48
C CYS A 8 -17.02 -13.86 18.08
N GLY A 9 -18.04 -13.91 17.22
CA GLY A 9 -17.98 -13.44 15.83
C GLY A 9 -17.63 -14.55 14.84
N LEU A 10 -18.62 -15.38 14.48
CA LEU A 10 -18.48 -16.48 13.50
C LEU A 10 -18.48 -16.01 12.03
N GLY A 11 -17.68 -15.00 11.71
CA GLY A 11 -17.34 -14.68 10.32
C GLY A 11 -16.36 -15.72 9.72
N ARG A 12 -15.78 -15.44 8.55
CA ARG A 12 -14.82 -16.35 7.88
C ARG A 12 -13.68 -16.82 8.79
N THR A 13 -13.05 -15.89 9.51
CA THR A 13 -11.95 -16.20 10.43
C THR A 13 -12.43 -16.88 11.71
N GLY A 14 -13.45 -16.33 12.37
CA GLY A 14 -13.98 -16.87 13.63
C GLY A 14 -14.53 -18.28 13.47
N TYR A 15 -15.22 -18.55 12.37
CA TYR A 15 -15.70 -19.89 12.06
C TYR A 15 -14.54 -20.90 11.90
N LYS A 16 -13.48 -20.54 11.17
CA LYS A 16 -12.33 -21.44 11.02
C LYS A 16 -11.64 -21.71 12.36
N ILE A 17 -11.55 -20.72 13.25
CA ILE A 17 -11.03 -20.88 14.61
C ILE A 17 -11.93 -21.85 15.40
N PHE A 18 -13.25 -21.63 15.37
CA PHE A 18 -14.23 -22.50 16.02
C PHE A 18 -14.11 -23.96 15.56
N SER A 19 -14.08 -24.21 14.25
CA SER A 19 -13.95 -25.57 13.70
C SER A 19 -12.62 -26.23 14.06
N LEU A 20 -11.49 -25.49 14.00
CA LEU A 20 -10.19 -26.04 14.38
C LEU A 20 -10.12 -26.43 15.86
N LEU A 21 -10.69 -25.61 16.75
CA LEU A 21 -10.73 -25.93 18.18
C LEU A 21 -11.62 -27.15 18.46
N LYS A 22 -12.75 -27.28 17.75
CA LYS A 22 -13.63 -28.46 17.84
C LYS A 22 -12.93 -29.72 17.35
N GLN A 23 -12.21 -29.66 16.23
CA GLN A 23 -11.39 -30.78 15.71
C GLN A 23 -10.30 -31.22 16.70
N GLN A 24 -9.75 -30.30 17.49
CA GLN A 24 -8.79 -30.58 18.57
C GLN A 24 -9.47 -31.12 19.84
N GLY A 25 -10.79 -31.32 19.83
CA GLY A 25 -11.57 -31.86 20.95
C GLY A 25 -11.73 -30.90 22.14
N ALA A 26 -11.59 -29.58 21.90
CA ALA A 26 -11.83 -28.57 22.91
C ALA A 26 -13.33 -28.33 23.16
N LEU A 27 -13.69 -27.87 24.37
CA LEU A 27 -15.05 -27.44 24.69
C LEU A 27 -15.22 -26.00 24.21
N VAL A 28 -15.90 -25.81 23.08
CA VAL A 28 -16.01 -24.52 22.40
C VAL A 28 -17.47 -24.16 22.17
N VAL A 29 -17.83 -22.91 22.46
CA VAL A 29 -19.12 -22.30 22.13
C VAL A 29 -18.88 -21.14 21.18
N GLY A 30 -19.61 -21.09 20.07
CA GLY A 30 -19.57 -19.99 19.11
C GLY A 30 -20.65 -18.95 19.39
N ILE A 31 -20.40 -17.67 19.13
CA ILE A 31 -21.41 -16.61 19.15
C ILE A 31 -21.47 -15.93 17.80
N SER A 32 -22.67 -15.78 17.26
CA SER A 32 -22.94 -15.12 15.98
C SER A 32 -24.05 -14.07 16.11
N ASP A 33 -23.88 -12.95 15.41
CA ASP A 33 -24.92 -11.93 15.20
C ASP A 33 -25.86 -12.30 14.03
N SER A 34 -25.45 -13.25 13.20
CA SER A 34 -26.19 -13.74 12.04
C SER A 34 -26.91 -15.06 12.36
N PRO A 35 -28.14 -15.28 11.86
CA PRO A 35 -28.83 -16.57 11.97
C PRO A 35 -27.99 -17.73 11.42
N VAL A 36 -28.20 -18.93 11.98
CA VAL A 36 -27.39 -20.11 11.62
C VAL A 36 -27.57 -20.49 10.15
N GLU A 37 -28.76 -20.27 9.58
CA GLU A 37 -29.06 -20.53 8.17
C GLU A 37 -28.16 -19.71 7.24
N VAL A 38 -27.98 -18.43 7.58
CA VAL A 38 -27.12 -17.49 6.84
C VAL A 38 -25.64 -17.86 6.99
N LEU A 39 -25.25 -18.30 8.19
CA LEU A 39 -23.90 -18.81 8.43
C LEU A 39 -23.62 -20.07 7.58
N ARG A 40 -24.59 -20.98 7.49
CA ARG A 40 -24.48 -22.23 6.73
C ARG A 40 -24.28 -21.95 5.24
N GLU A 41 -25.03 -21.00 4.69
CA GLU A 41 -24.89 -20.58 3.29
C GLU A 41 -23.52 -19.92 3.03
N ARG A 42 -23.07 -19.03 3.92
CA ARG A 42 -21.81 -18.27 3.73
C ARG A 42 -20.54 -19.09 3.92
N LEU A 43 -20.58 -20.15 4.72
CA LEU A 43 -19.37 -20.84 5.20
C LEU A 43 -19.18 -22.25 4.63
N HIS A 44 -20.04 -22.72 3.71
CA HIS A 44 -19.92 -23.97 2.93
C HIS A 44 -19.22 -25.12 3.69
N GLY A 45 -19.74 -25.49 4.87
CA GLY A 45 -19.13 -26.52 5.72
C GLY A 45 -19.49 -26.44 7.21
N LEU A 46 -20.65 -25.86 7.55
CA LEU A 46 -21.20 -25.93 8.90
C LEU A 46 -21.94 -27.26 9.03
N ASP A 47 -21.25 -28.25 9.60
CA ASP A 47 -21.85 -29.55 9.89
C ASP A 47 -22.98 -29.37 10.90
N VAL A 48 -24.11 -30.06 10.66
CA VAL A 48 -25.32 -30.02 11.48
C VAL A 48 -25.02 -30.35 12.96
N ASP A 49 -23.98 -31.15 13.20
CA ASP A 49 -23.56 -31.56 14.55
C ASP A 49 -23.01 -30.40 15.41
N HIS A 50 -22.59 -29.29 14.81
CA HIS A 50 -21.98 -28.16 15.54
C HIS A 50 -22.97 -27.02 15.85
N GLU A 51 -24.22 -27.14 15.41
CA GLU A 51 -25.25 -26.11 15.57
C GLU A 51 -25.67 -25.92 17.04
N ALA A 52 -25.67 -27.00 17.82
CA ALA A 52 -25.99 -26.97 19.25
C ALA A 52 -24.99 -26.16 20.10
N ASP A 53 -23.81 -25.88 19.55
CA ASP A 53 -22.75 -25.13 20.22
C ASP A 53 -22.68 -23.65 19.80
N VAL A 54 -23.69 -23.16 19.07
CA VAL A 54 -23.74 -21.77 18.60
C VAL A 54 -24.86 -20.99 19.28
N VAL A 55 -24.51 -19.85 19.87
CA VAL A 55 -25.45 -18.88 20.43
C VAL A 55 -25.64 -17.75 19.43
N VAL A 56 -26.88 -17.48 19.03
CA VAL A 56 -27.22 -16.36 18.15
C VAL A 56 -27.70 -15.16 18.99
N GLY A 57 -27.11 -13.99 18.77
CA GLY A 57 -27.51 -12.74 19.43
C GLY A 57 -26.52 -11.60 19.24
N ASP A 58 -26.84 -10.41 19.77
CA ASP A 58 -25.92 -9.26 19.73
C ASP A 58 -24.67 -9.58 20.55
N LEU A 59 -23.51 -9.55 19.88
CA LEU A 59 -22.22 -9.84 20.47
C LEU A 59 -21.88 -8.92 21.66
N ARG A 60 -22.44 -7.70 21.68
CA ARG A 60 -22.25 -6.70 22.77
C ARG A 60 -23.14 -6.95 23.97
N SER A 61 -24.20 -7.75 23.81
CA SER A 61 -25.19 -7.96 24.86
C SER A 61 -24.63 -8.84 25.98
N ALA A 62 -24.75 -8.35 27.22
CA ALA A 62 -24.45 -9.13 28.40
C ALA A 62 -25.22 -10.47 28.42
N GLY A 63 -26.49 -10.45 27.99
CA GLY A 63 -27.36 -11.62 27.96
C GLY A 63 -26.82 -12.71 27.02
N THR A 64 -26.33 -12.31 25.84
CA THR A 64 -25.75 -13.24 24.86
C THR A 64 -24.45 -13.86 25.37
N LEU A 65 -23.57 -13.07 26.00
CA LEU A 65 -22.35 -13.59 26.62
C LEU A 65 -22.64 -14.53 27.79
N LEU A 66 -23.68 -14.24 28.59
CA LEU A 66 -24.13 -15.10 29.68
C LEU A 66 -24.70 -16.41 29.16
N ALA A 67 -25.51 -16.38 28.10
CA ALA A 67 -26.03 -17.58 27.44
C ALA A 67 -24.91 -18.48 26.89
N ALA A 68 -23.80 -17.87 26.42
CA ALA A 68 -22.61 -18.58 25.99
C ALA A 68 -21.71 -19.09 27.15
N GLY A 69 -22.08 -18.79 28.41
CA GLY A 69 -21.35 -19.29 29.59
C GLY A 69 -20.09 -18.50 29.96
N VAL A 70 -20.01 -17.20 29.64
CA VAL A 70 -18.80 -16.37 29.85
C VAL A 70 -18.27 -16.35 31.29
N LYS A 71 -19.14 -16.53 32.29
CA LYS A 71 -18.78 -16.56 33.72
C LYS A 71 -17.81 -17.69 34.08
N GLU A 72 -17.93 -18.83 33.43
CA GLU A 72 -17.12 -20.04 33.68
C GLU A 72 -16.13 -20.31 32.52
N ALA A 73 -16.16 -19.49 31.48
CA ALA A 73 -15.25 -19.59 30.37
C ALA A 73 -13.82 -19.24 30.80
N HIS A 74 -12.87 -20.02 30.31
CA HIS A 74 -11.46 -19.81 30.56
C HIS A 74 -10.87 -18.86 29.53
N THR A 75 -11.40 -18.87 28.31
CA THR A 75 -10.89 -18.07 27.20
C THR A 75 -12.03 -17.56 26.33
N LEU A 76 -11.94 -16.29 25.94
CA LEU A 76 -12.79 -15.65 24.96
C LEU A 76 -11.94 -15.22 23.77
N VAL A 77 -12.30 -15.68 22.58
CA VAL A 77 -11.70 -15.26 21.31
C VAL A 77 -12.64 -14.30 20.63
N LEU A 78 -12.18 -13.09 20.33
CA LEU A 78 -12.92 -12.07 19.60
C LEU A 78 -12.41 -12.04 18.17
N ALA A 79 -13.23 -12.50 17.23
CA ALA A 79 -12.80 -12.76 15.85
C ALA A 79 -13.50 -11.87 14.81
N THR A 80 -14.21 -10.83 15.26
CA THR A 80 -14.90 -9.89 14.36
C THR A 80 -13.88 -9.02 13.61
N ARG A 81 -14.30 -8.46 12.47
CA ARG A 81 -13.49 -7.54 11.66
C ARG A 81 -13.49 -6.09 12.16
N ASP A 82 -14.27 -5.79 13.20
CA ASP A 82 -14.47 -4.44 13.73
C ASP A 82 -13.76 -4.35 15.10
N ASP A 83 -12.68 -3.56 15.14
CA ASP A 83 -11.87 -3.36 16.34
C ASP A 83 -12.69 -2.73 17.48
N ALA A 84 -13.61 -1.81 17.16
CA ALA A 84 -14.45 -1.15 18.15
C ALA A 84 -15.48 -2.12 18.74
N LEU A 85 -16.05 -2.99 17.91
CA LEU A 85 -16.92 -4.07 18.37
C LEU A 85 -16.16 -5.04 19.28
N ASN A 86 -14.96 -5.49 18.87
CA ASN A 86 -14.14 -6.38 19.71
C ASN A 86 -13.81 -5.72 21.07
N LEU A 87 -13.45 -4.43 21.09
CA LEU A 87 -13.23 -3.69 22.34
C LEU A 87 -14.48 -3.63 23.24
N ALA A 88 -15.66 -3.38 22.66
CA ALA A 88 -16.91 -3.33 23.41
C ALA A 88 -17.23 -4.69 24.06
N VAL A 89 -17.08 -5.79 23.29
CA VAL A 89 -17.28 -7.14 23.81
C VAL A 89 -16.24 -7.50 24.87
N LEU A 90 -14.97 -7.12 24.66
CA LEU A 90 -13.89 -7.32 25.62
C LEU A 90 -14.22 -6.69 26.98
N ILE A 91 -14.63 -5.42 26.99
CA ILE A 91 -14.98 -4.70 28.22
C ILE A 91 -16.15 -5.39 28.91
N GLN A 92 -17.21 -5.72 28.17
CA GLN A 92 -18.38 -6.39 28.71
C GLN A 92 -18.04 -7.77 29.31
N ALA A 93 -17.23 -8.56 28.61
CA ALA A 93 -16.79 -9.86 29.08
C ALA A 93 -15.95 -9.76 30.37
N ARG A 94 -15.07 -8.75 30.47
CA ARG A 94 -14.25 -8.53 31.66
C ARG A 94 -15.07 -8.08 32.87
N VAL A 95 -16.16 -7.33 32.66
CA VAL A 95 -17.12 -7.00 33.73
C VAL A 95 -17.81 -8.27 34.25
N LEU A 96 -18.18 -9.19 33.36
CA LEU A 96 -18.88 -10.43 33.74
C LEU A 96 -17.93 -11.50 34.31
N ASN A 97 -16.69 -11.54 33.84
CA ASN A 97 -15.64 -12.46 34.28
C ASN A 97 -14.27 -11.74 34.27
N PRO A 98 -13.83 -11.19 35.43
CA PRO A 98 -12.57 -10.43 35.51
C PRO A 98 -11.32 -11.24 35.17
N ARG A 99 -11.37 -12.58 35.30
CA ARG A 99 -10.21 -13.47 35.11
C ARG A 99 -10.20 -14.17 33.74
N ILE A 100 -11.14 -13.88 32.86
CA ILE A 100 -11.19 -14.52 31.54
C ILE A 100 -9.95 -14.14 30.72
N ARG A 101 -9.30 -15.12 30.10
CA ARG A 101 -8.27 -14.85 29.10
C ARG A 101 -8.92 -14.35 27.82
N ILE A 102 -8.41 -13.28 27.23
CA ILE A 102 -9.01 -12.70 26.01
C ILE A 102 -8.00 -12.71 24.89
N ILE A 103 -8.38 -13.29 23.74
CA ILE A 103 -7.62 -13.25 22.50
C ILE A 103 -8.40 -12.38 21.52
N SER A 104 -7.87 -11.21 21.18
CA SER A 104 -8.58 -10.24 20.35
C SER A 104 -7.98 -10.15 18.97
N ARG A 105 -8.80 -10.36 17.94
CA ARG A 105 -8.48 -9.93 16.59
C ARG A 105 -8.48 -8.41 16.54
N LEU A 106 -7.37 -7.82 16.10
CA LEU A 106 -7.28 -6.38 15.91
C LEU A 106 -6.58 -6.07 14.59
N PHE A 107 -7.15 -5.16 13.82
CA PHE A 107 -6.50 -4.64 12.63
C PHE A 107 -5.40 -3.64 13.00
N ASN A 108 -5.69 -2.75 13.96
CA ASN A 108 -4.71 -1.80 14.48
C ASN A 108 -3.71 -2.48 15.43
N THR A 109 -2.52 -2.81 14.91
CA THR A 109 -1.46 -3.47 15.67
C THR A 109 -0.93 -2.61 16.81
N SER A 110 -0.79 -1.29 16.62
CA SER A 110 -0.33 -0.38 17.68
C SER A 110 -1.29 -0.30 18.86
N LEU A 111 -2.60 -0.42 18.59
CA LEU A 111 -3.62 -0.53 19.64
C LEU A 111 -3.53 -1.90 20.33
N GLY A 112 -3.33 -2.97 19.55
CA GLY A 112 -3.09 -4.32 20.06
C GLY A 112 -1.94 -4.39 21.06
N ASP A 113 -0.76 -3.88 20.69
CA ASP A 113 0.44 -3.87 21.53
C ASP A 113 0.18 -3.14 22.87
N ARG A 114 -0.52 -2.00 22.81
CA ARG A 114 -0.88 -1.25 24.02
C ARG A 114 -1.82 -2.03 24.94
N LEU A 115 -2.82 -2.70 24.38
CA LEU A 115 -3.72 -3.54 25.17
C LEU A 115 -2.99 -4.72 25.79
N ASP A 116 -2.10 -5.38 25.05
CA ASP A 116 -1.32 -6.53 25.53
C ASP A 116 -0.40 -6.15 26.70
N HIS A 117 0.13 -4.92 26.72
CA HIS A 117 0.90 -4.40 27.86
C HIS A 117 0.05 -3.91 29.04
N THR A 118 -1.21 -3.53 28.81
CA THR A 118 -2.05 -2.89 29.83
C THR A 118 -3.02 -3.87 30.50
N LEU A 119 -3.57 -4.81 29.73
CA LEU A 119 -4.60 -5.75 30.19
C LEU A 119 -3.96 -7.09 30.59
N PRO A 120 -4.30 -7.63 31.78
CA PRO A 120 -3.83 -8.95 32.17
C PRO A 120 -4.47 -10.04 31.30
N ASP A 121 -3.73 -11.10 30.98
CA ASP A 121 -4.20 -12.25 30.20
C ASP A 121 -4.91 -11.87 28.89
N HIS A 122 -4.40 -10.84 28.21
CA HIS A 122 -4.84 -10.39 26.89
C HIS A 122 -3.76 -10.69 25.84
N ALA A 123 -4.19 -11.11 24.66
CA ALA A 123 -3.31 -11.25 23.50
C ALA A 123 -4.01 -10.73 22.24
N SER A 124 -3.36 -9.84 21.51
CA SER A 124 -3.85 -9.32 20.25
C SER A 124 -3.28 -10.08 19.05
N MET A 125 -4.09 -10.23 18.01
CA MET A 125 -3.70 -10.92 16.77
C MET A 125 -4.23 -10.16 15.55
N SER A 126 -3.35 -9.82 14.61
CA SER A 126 -3.75 -9.23 13.33
C SER A 126 -3.68 -10.28 12.22
N VAL A 127 -4.83 -10.61 11.64
CA VAL A 127 -4.90 -11.52 10.48
C VAL A 127 -4.03 -11.02 9.33
N ALA A 128 -3.98 -9.70 9.12
CA ALA A 128 -3.17 -9.09 8.10
C ALA A 128 -1.67 -9.23 8.38
N ALA A 129 -1.24 -8.90 9.61
CA ALA A 129 0.17 -9.03 9.98
C ALA A 129 0.67 -10.48 9.96
N LEU A 130 -0.21 -11.44 10.30
CA LEU A 130 0.11 -12.87 10.27
C LEU A 130 0.17 -13.46 8.85
N SER A 131 -0.61 -12.93 7.91
CA SER A 131 -0.72 -13.49 6.55
C SER A 131 0.17 -12.79 5.53
N ALA A 132 0.30 -11.46 5.61
CA ALA A 132 1.00 -10.66 4.61
C ALA A 132 2.44 -11.10 4.34
N PRO A 133 3.27 -11.45 5.34
CA PRO A 133 4.62 -11.91 5.07
C PRO A 133 4.65 -13.18 4.22
N VAL A 134 3.78 -14.15 4.51
CA VAL A 134 3.69 -15.40 3.73
C VAL A 134 3.33 -15.10 2.26
N PHE A 135 2.36 -14.21 2.02
CA PHE A 135 2.03 -13.74 0.67
C PHE A 135 3.20 -13.02 -0.01
N ALA A 136 3.91 -12.15 0.73
CA ALA A 136 5.04 -11.42 0.20
C ALA A 136 6.21 -12.36 -0.17
N PHE A 137 6.53 -13.34 0.67
CA PHE A 137 7.55 -14.34 0.37
C PHE A 137 7.18 -15.19 -0.84
N ALA A 138 5.93 -15.66 -0.91
CA ALA A 138 5.43 -16.39 -2.07
C ALA A 138 5.54 -15.56 -3.36
N ALA A 139 5.22 -14.26 -3.30
CA ALA A 139 5.37 -13.36 -4.43
C ALA A 139 6.84 -13.21 -4.86
N MET A 140 7.79 -13.14 -3.91
CA MET A 140 9.23 -13.08 -4.18
C MET A 140 9.82 -14.40 -4.73
N GLY A 141 9.00 -15.43 -4.95
CA GLY A 141 9.41 -16.74 -5.46
C GLY A 141 9.90 -17.70 -4.37
N ASN A 142 9.85 -17.30 -3.09
CA ASN A 142 10.18 -18.18 -1.98
C ASN A 142 8.96 -19.02 -1.60
N ARG A 143 9.10 -20.35 -1.57
CA ARG A 143 8.06 -21.24 -1.03
C ARG A 143 8.08 -21.23 0.49
N ALA A 144 7.69 -20.11 1.10
CA ALA A 144 7.58 -20.02 2.54
C ALA A 144 6.35 -20.82 3.03
N ILE A 145 6.59 -21.84 3.85
CA ILE A 145 5.56 -22.61 4.55
C ILE A 145 5.09 -21.90 5.83
N GLY A 146 5.85 -20.92 6.31
CA GLY A 146 5.52 -20.14 7.50
C GLY A 146 6.51 -19.01 7.77
N GLN A 147 6.44 -18.46 8.97
CA GLN A 147 7.33 -17.40 9.43
C GLN A 147 7.64 -17.53 10.92
N LEU A 148 8.82 -17.07 11.33
CA LEU A 148 9.21 -16.86 12.72
C LEU A 148 9.46 -15.38 12.96
N GLN A 149 8.93 -14.85 14.06
CA GLN A 149 9.28 -13.51 14.53
C GLN A 149 10.41 -13.64 15.56
N LEU A 150 11.63 -13.29 15.16
CA LEU A 150 12.82 -13.33 16.01
C LEU A 150 13.45 -11.95 16.07
N PHE A 151 13.67 -11.44 17.29
CA PHE A 151 14.30 -10.13 17.52
C PHE A 151 13.64 -8.98 16.72
N HIS A 152 12.31 -8.99 16.60
CA HIS A 152 11.51 -8.04 15.79
C HIS A 152 11.75 -8.10 14.28
N GLN A 153 12.35 -9.19 13.78
CA GLN A 153 12.49 -9.47 12.36
C GLN A 153 11.69 -10.71 11.98
N ILE A 154 11.16 -10.69 10.76
CA ILE A 154 10.38 -11.80 10.21
C ILE A 154 11.31 -12.69 9.38
N TRP A 155 11.44 -13.94 9.82
CA TRP A 155 12.25 -14.96 9.17
C TRP A 155 11.32 -15.94 8.44
N PRO A 156 11.28 -15.96 7.10
CA PRO A 156 10.50 -16.95 6.35
C PRO A 156 11.02 -18.36 6.60
N ILE A 157 10.11 -19.27 6.94
CA ILE A 157 10.39 -20.70 7.01
C ILE A 157 10.03 -21.33 5.67
N HIS A 158 10.93 -22.09 5.08
CA HIS A 158 10.70 -22.85 3.84
C HIS A 158 11.25 -24.27 3.99
N GLU A 159 10.70 -25.18 3.18
CA GLU A 159 11.23 -26.52 3.03
C GLU A 159 12.16 -26.55 1.82
N GLU A 160 13.37 -27.05 2.03
CA GLU A 160 14.35 -27.31 0.97
C GLU A 160 14.41 -28.81 0.70
N HIS A 161 14.22 -29.17 -0.56
CA HIS A 161 14.34 -30.55 -1.03
C HIS A 161 15.60 -30.64 -1.90
N ILE A 162 16.58 -31.42 -1.44
CA ILE A 162 17.86 -31.54 -2.14
C ILE A 162 17.67 -32.44 -3.37
N ASP A 163 17.53 -31.82 -4.53
CA ASP A 163 17.52 -32.53 -5.81
C ASP A 163 18.93 -32.60 -6.46
N GLU A 164 19.01 -33.23 -7.64
CA GLU A 164 20.26 -33.39 -8.38
C GLU A 164 20.94 -32.06 -8.76
N THR A 165 20.16 -30.99 -8.89
CA THR A 165 20.61 -29.65 -9.31
C THR A 165 20.77 -28.66 -8.15
N HIS A 166 20.46 -29.10 -6.92
CA HIS A 166 20.37 -28.21 -5.77
C HIS A 166 21.75 -27.65 -5.38
N PRO A 167 21.90 -26.34 -5.13
CA PRO A 167 23.20 -25.70 -4.81
C PRO A 167 23.90 -26.24 -3.56
N TRP A 168 23.16 -26.90 -2.67
CA TRP A 168 23.69 -27.46 -1.43
C TRP A 168 24.02 -28.96 -1.51
N LYS A 169 23.80 -29.61 -2.65
CA LYS A 169 24.18 -31.00 -2.85
C LYS A 169 25.68 -31.19 -2.59
N GLY A 170 26.02 -32.13 -1.72
CA GLY A 170 27.41 -32.43 -1.34
C GLY A 170 28.07 -31.40 -0.41
N ARG A 171 27.36 -30.35 0.02
CA ARG A 171 27.85 -29.46 1.10
C ARG A 171 27.67 -30.12 2.45
N LYS A 172 28.55 -29.80 3.39
CA LYS A 172 28.45 -30.22 4.79
C LYS A 172 27.35 -29.46 5.50
N LEU A 173 26.62 -30.16 6.37
CA LEU A 173 25.53 -29.56 7.14
C LEU A 173 26.05 -28.54 8.16
N ALA A 174 27.25 -28.76 8.70
CA ALA A 174 27.94 -27.83 9.61
C ALA A 174 28.18 -26.45 8.95
N ASP A 175 28.62 -26.42 7.69
CA ASP A 175 28.85 -25.17 6.95
C ASP A 175 27.56 -24.34 6.82
N LEU A 176 26.41 -25.01 6.68
CA LEU A 176 25.10 -24.37 6.60
C LEU A 176 24.60 -23.91 7.97
N TRP A 177 24.93 -24.66 9.03
CA TRP A 177 24.58 -24.35 10.41
C TRP A 177 25.34 -23.13 10.94
N GLU A 178 26.61 -22.95 10.55
CA GLU A 178 27.43 -21.81 10.99
C GLU A 178 27.05 -20.47 10.32
N ASP A 179 26.33 -20.50 9.20
CA ASP A 179 25.90 -19.29 8.50
C ASP A 179 24.77 -18.57 9.25
N ARG A 180 25.11 -17.42 9.84
CA ARG A 180 24.17 -16.56 10.59
C ARG A 180 23.02 -15.99 9.77
N SER A 181 23.09 -16.04 8.45
CA SER A 181 21.96 -15.67 7.58
C SER A 181 20.89 -16.76 7.48
N ARG A 182 21.11 -17.92 8.12
CA ARG A 182 20.24 -19.09 8.07
C ARG A 182 20.10 -19.71 9.47
N MET A 183 18.99 -20.39 9.67
CA MET A 183 18.70 -21.15 10.87
C MET A 183 18.06 -22.46 10.43
N LEU A 184 18.78 -23.56 10.65
CA LEU A 184 18.27 -24.90 10.40
C LEU A 184 17.31 -25.27 11.54
N ILE A 185 16.06 -25.58 11.18
CA ILE A 185 15.00 -25.90 12.15
C ILE A 185 14.82 -27.42 12.25
N TYR A 186 14.83 -28.11 11.12
CA TYR A 186 14.66 -29.55 11.06
C TYR A 186 15.42 -30.16 9.88
N TYR A 187 15.89 -31.39 10.04
CA TYR A 187 16.56 -32.18 9.01
C TYR A 187 15.95 -33.57 8.98
N LEU A 188 15.54 -34.01 7.79
CA LEU A 188 15.03 -35.33 7.52
C LEU A 188 15.92 -36.00 6.45
N PRO A 189 16.89 -36.82 6.86
CA PRO A 189 17.73 -37.60 5.95
C PRO A 189 16.96 -38.73 5.25
N VAL A 190 17.43 -39.15 4.07
CA VAL A 190 16.86 -40.30 3.33
C VAL A 190 17.30 -41.64 3.91
N ASP A 191 18.60 -41.78 4.17
CA ASP A 191 19.24 -43.08 4.47
C ASP A 191 19.75 -43.20 5.91
N SER A 192 19.71 -42.11 6.69
CA SER A 192 20.13 -42.12 8.10
C SER A 192 18.93 -41.85 9.01
N GLY A 193 19.00 -42.30 10.27
CA GLY A 193 18.03 -41.92 11.31
C GLY A 193 18.52 -40.75 12.16
N LEU A 194 19.54 -40.04 11.69
CA LEU A 194 20.22 -38.99 12.45
C LEU A 194 19.32 -37.77 12.57
N ASP A 195 19.23 -37.23 13.79
CA ASP A 195 18.62 -35.92 13.99
C ASP A 195 19.55 -34.80 13.52
N LEU A 196 19.00 -33.60 13.40
CA LEU A 196 19.71 -32.42 12.88
C LEU A 196 21.02 -32.14 13.64
N ILE A 197 21.01 -32.24 14.97
CA ILE A 197 22.19 -31.92 15.79
C ILE A 197 23.26 -32.97 15.57
N SER A 198 22.90 -34.25 15.59
CA SER A 198 23.82 -35.36 15.35
C SER A 198 24.43 -35.26 13.95
N ALA A 199 23.61 -34.98 12.93
CA ALA A 199 24.07 -34.79 11.55
C ALA A 199 25.02 -33.60 11.38
N VAL A 200 24.85 -32.52 12.15
CA VAL A 200 25.78 -31.37 12.16
C VAL A 200 27.10 -31.74 12.83
N VAL A 201 27.06 -32.43 13.98
CA VAL A 201 28.27 -32.82 14.74
C VAL A 201 29.10 -33.87 13.99
N GLU A 202 28.43 -34.80 13.31
CA GLU A 202 29.05 -35.83 12.46
C GLU A 202 29.48 -35.32 11.08
N ASP A 203 29.29 -34.02 10.81
CA ASP A 203 29.70 -33.34 9.59
C ASP A 203 29.10 -33.98 8.32
N GLN A 204 27.84 -34.40 8.43
CA GLN A 204 27.12 -35.08 7.36
C GLN A 204 27.01 -34.19 6.13
N SER A 205 27.31 -34.75 4.96
CA SER A 205 27.12 -34.06 3.68
C SER A 205 25.72 -34.32 3.13
N LEU A 206 25.08 -33.26 2.63
CA LEU A 206 23.73 -33.32 2.07
C LEU A 206 23.67 -34.17 0.80
N ARG A 207 22.70 -35.09 0.76
CA ARG A 207 22.47 -36.02 -0.35
C ARG A 207 21.16 -35.73 -1.06
N VAL A 208 21.04 -36.26 -2.27
CA VAL A 208 19.81 -36.16 -3.05
C VAL A 208 18.68 -36.88 -2.32
N GLY A 209 17.55 -36.19 -2.16
CA GLY A 209 16.36 -36.63 -1.44
C GLY A 209 16.27 -36.16 0.02
N ASP A 210 17.36 -35.61 0.58
CA ASP A 210 17.33 -35.03 1.92
C ASP A 210 16.36 -33.83 1.96
N ARG A 211 15.69 -33.65 3.11
CA ARG A 211 14.78 -32.52 3.32
C ARG A 211 15.21 -31.69 4.52
N LEU A 212 15.14 -30.38 4.38
CA LEU A 212 15.44 -29.43 5.45
C LEU A 212 14.29 -28.45 5.63
N ILE A 213 14.00 -28.11 6.88
CA ILE A 213 13.21 -26.93 7.22
C ILE A 213 14.18 -25.84 7.66
N VAL A 214 14.20 -24.73 6.92
CA VAL A 214 15.17 -23.65 7.12
C VAL A 214 14.43 -22.32 7.25
N ALA A 215 14.90 -21.49 8.17
CA ALA A 215 14.54 -20.08 8.19
C ALA A 215 15.73 -19.24 7.71
N THR A 216 15.50 -18.36 6.75
CA THR A 216 16.53 -17.45 6.22
C THR A 216 16.32 -16.04 6.72
N GLN A 217 17.40 -15.32 6.97
CA GLN A 217 17.35 -13.89 7.25
C GLN A 217 16.78 -13.17 6.02
N PRO A 218 15.86 -12.19 6.19
CA PRO A 218 15.37 -11.40 5.08
C PRO A 218 16.53 -10.65 4.42
N SER A 219 16.94 -11.09 3.23
CA SER A 219 17.94 -10.37 2.44
C SER A 219 17.24 -9.27 1.65
N VAL A 220 17.49 -8.01 2.01
CA VAL A 220 17.10 -6.86 1.19
C VAL A 220 17.97 -6.88 -0.07
N ARG A 221 17.52 -7.57 -1.13
CA ARG A 221 18.13 -7.41 -2.46
C ARG A 221 17.72 -6.03 -2.97
N SER A 222 18.50 -5.02 -2.58
CA SER A 222 18.45 -3.70 -3.18
C SER A 222 18.71 -3.84 -4.69
N PHE A 223 17.66 -3.76 -5.50
CA PHE A 223 17.82 -3.47 -6.92
C PHE A 223 18.36 -2.03 -7.02
N ARG A 224 19.68 -1.87 -6.97
CA ARG A 224 20.31 -0.59 -7.28
C ARG A 224 19.95 -0.24 -8.73
N LYS A 225 19.06 0.75 -8.91
CA LYS A 225 18.77 1.33 -10.21
C LYS A 225 20.07 1.74 -10.88
N THR A 226 20.39 1.12 -12.02
CA THR A 226 21.57 1.50 -12.80
C THR A 226 21.36 2.90 -13.36
N PHE A 227 22.41 3.73 -13.44
CA PHE A 227 22.34 5.12 -13.95
C PHE A 227 21.58 5.25 -15.29
N LYS A 228 21.64 4.21 -16.14
CA LYS A 228 20.86 4.10 -17.38
C LYS A 228 19.34 4.13 -17.20
N GLN A 229 18.78 3.53 -16.14
CA GLN A 229 17.33 3.56 -15.85
C GLN A 229 16.88 4.94 -15.35
N LYS A 230 17.69 5.61 -14.51
CA LYS A 230 17.41 7.01 -14.11
C LYS A 230 17.45 7.96 -15.31
N PHE A 231 18.39 7.74 -16.24
CA PHE A 231 18.53 8.55 -17.43
C PHE A 231 17.38 8.32 -18.43
N SER A 232 16.93 7.08 -18.62
CA SER A 232 15.73 6.82 -19.43
C SER A 232 14.47 7.43 -18.82
N GLU A 233 14.29 7.35 -17.49
CA GLU A 233 13.16 7.99 -16.79
C GLU A 233 13.17 9.52 -16.92
N PHE A 234 14.36 10.15 -16.93
CA PHE A 234 14.51 11.59 -17.18
C PHE A 234 14.14 11.95 -18.63
N LEU A 235 14.60 11.18 -19.62
CA LEU A 235 14.29 11.38 -21.04
C LEU A 235 12.81 11.17 -21.39
N PHE A 236 12.12 10.24 -20.72
CA PHE A 236 10.68 10.03 -20.92
C PHE A 236 9.83 11.15 -20.29
N GLY A 237 10.24 11.72 -19.16
CA GLY A 237 9.59 12.90 -18.57
C GLY A 237 9.63 14.13 -19.49
N LEU A 238 10.69 14.29 -20.28
CA LEU A 238 10.85 15.38 -21.26
C LEU A 238 9.83 15.32 -22.40
N ARG A 239 9.40 14.12 -22.83
CA ARG A 239 8.39 13.96 -23.90
C ARG A 239 6.98 14.30 -23.45
N GLN A 240 6.63 13.99 -22.19
CA GLN A 240 5.34 14.39 -21.62
C GLN A 240 5.28 15.90 -21.35
N PHE A 241 6.41 16.50 -20.97
CA PHE A 241 6.56 17.95 -20.82
C PHE A 241 6.30 18.70 -22.15
N GLN A 242 6.64 18.11 -23.30
CA GLN A 242 6.41 18.73 -24.61
C GLN A 242 4.92 18.99 -24.94
N GLN A 243 3.98 18.15 -24.47
CA GLN A 243 2.56 18.31 -24.83
C GLN A 243 1.87 19.44 -24.04
N GLN A 244 2.34 19.77 -22.84
CA GLN A 244 1.76 20.82 -21.99
C GLN A 244 2.43 22.18 -22.16
N VAL A 245 3.69 22.21 -22.61
CA VAL A 245 4.42 23.45 -22.90
C VAL A 245 4.02 24.04 -24.26
N GLN A 246 3.47 23.23 -25.18
CA GLN A 246 3.00 23.70 -26.49
C GLN A 246 1.98 24.85 -26.42
N PRO A 247 0.85 24.78 -25.68
CA PRO A 247 -0.12 25.87 -25.64
C PRO A 247 0.44 27.15 -25.01
N THR A 248 1.23 27.05 -23.92
CA THR A 248 1.84 28.22 -23.26
C THR A 248 2.88 28.90 -24.15
N VAL A 249 3.71 28.12 -24.85
CA VAL A 249 4.70 28.66 -25.80
C VAL A 249 4.01 29.30 -27.01
N VAL A 250 2.94 28.70 -27.52
CA VAL A 250 2.16 29.30 -28.63
C VAL A 250 1.56 30.63 -28.22
N VAL A 251 0.94 30.74 -27.04
CA VAL A 251 0.37 32.02 -26.55
C VAL A 251 1.46 33.08 -26.35
N MET A 252 2.64 32.70 -25.82
CA MET A 252 3.77 33.61 -25.67
C MET A 252 4.32 34.09 -27.03
N LEU A 253 4.40 33.19 -28.02
CA LEU A 253 4.81 33.55 -29.39
C LEU A 253 3.78 34.46 -30.08
N VAL A 254 2.48 34.23 -29.87
CA VAL A 254 1.41 35.11 -30.38
C VAL A 254 1.52 36.50 -29.76
N LEU A 255 1.77 36.61 -28.45
CA LEU A 255 1.98 37.90 -27.77
C LEU A 255 3.22 38.64 -28.30
N LEU A 256 4.33 37.93 -28.52
CA LEU A 256 5.52 38.55 -29.11
C LEU A 256 5.28 38.99 -30.57
N ALA A 257 4.55 38.20 -31.35
CA ALA A 257 4.20 38.52 -32.72
C ALA A 257 3.26 39.74 -32.81
N THR A 258 2.29 39.88 -31.90
CA THR A 258 1.40 41.04 -31.86
C THR A 258 2.14 42.31 -31.48
N ILE A 259 3.05 42.25 -30.50
CA ILE A 259 3.92 43.38 -30.12
C ILE A 259 4.83 43.78 -31.28
N PHE A 260 5.44 42.79 -31.96
CA PHE A 260 6.33 43.03 -33.09
C PHE A 260 5.57 43.63 -34.29
N GLY A 261 4.40 43.09 -34.64
CA GLY A 261 3.56 43.60 -35.72
C GLY A 261 3.06 45.03 -35.47
N ALA A 262 2.67 45.34 -34.23
CA ALA A 262 2.34 46.71 -33.83
C ALA A 262 3.53 47.65 -33.96
N THR A 263 4.70 47.25 -33.44
CA THR A 263 5.93 48.05 -33.48
C THR A 263 6.37 48.33 -34.92
N LEU A 264 6.29 47.32 -35.80
CA LEU A 264 6.60 47.47 -37.22
C LEU A 264 5.62 48.40 -37.93
N THR A 265 4.33 48.32 -37.59
CA THR A 265 3.29 49.17 -38.19
C THR A 265 3.49 50.63 -37.79
N TYR A 266 3.79 50.91 -36.51
CA TYR A 266 4.02 52.28 -36.05
C TYR A 266 5.32 52.90 -36.57
N THR A 267 6.36 52.10 -36.77
CA THR A 267 7.61 52.57 -37.39
C THR A 267 7.47 52.80 -38.90
N ALA A 268 6.69 51.96 -39.61
CA ALA A 268 6.50 52.07 -41.06
C ALA A 268 5.61 53.25 -41.48
N VAL A 269 4.70 53.71 -40.62
CA VAL A 269 3.74 54.79 -40.93
C VAL A 269 4.33 56.20 -40.74
N ASN A 270 5.65 56.33 -40.55
CA ASN A 270 6.37 57.60 -40.53
C ASN A 270 5.87 58.61 -39.47
N LEU A 271 5.53 58.13 -38.28
CA LEU A 271 5.06 58.93 -37.14
C LEU A 271 6.14 59.79 -36.43
N GLN A 272 7.32 60.02 -37.05
CA GLN A 272 8.49 60.68 -36.43
C GLN A 272 8.93 60.03 -35.09
N THR A 273 8.69 58.74 -34.90
CA THR A 273 9.04 58.02 -33.66
C THR A 273 10.29 57.17 -33.86
N THR A 274 11.13 57.09 -32.81
CA THR A 274 12.24 56.13 -32.81
C THR A 274 11.69 54.70 -32.70
N PRO A 275 12.42 53.67 -33.18
CA PRO A 275 11.98 52.28 -33.04
C PRO A 275 11.79 51.84 -31.58
N ILE A 276 12.50 52.49 -30.64
CA ILE A 276 12.34 52.26 -29.20
C ILE A 276 11.02 52.86 -28.70
N ASP A 277 10.67 54.07 -29.14
CA ASP A 277 9.41 54.72 -28.78
C ASP A 277 8.20 53.96 -29.35
N ALA A 278 8.33 53.40 -30.55
CA ALA A 278 7.30 52.57 -31.16
C ALA A 278 7.07 51.25 -30.41
N LEU A 279 8.14 50.63 -29.86
CA LEU A 279 8.02 49.45 -29.02
C LEU A 279 7.36 49.79 -27.68
N TYR A 280 7.81 50.86 -27.03
CA TYR A 280 7.22 51.37 -25.79
C TYR A 280 5.72 51.65 -25.97
N PHE A 281 5.36 52.33 -27.07
CA PHE A 281 3.98 52.60 -27.43
C PHE A 281 3.18 51.32 -27.69
N SER A 282 3.72 50.36 -28.44
CA SER A 282 3.05 49.10 -28.74
C SER A 282 2.72 48.30 -27.49
N VAL A 283 3.66 48.20 -26.55
CA VAL A 283 3.45 47.52 -25.27
C VAL A 283 2.41 48.26 -24.41
N GLY A 284 2.48 49.60 -24.36
CA GLY A 284 1.51 50.42 -23.61
C GLY A 284 0.07 50.29 -24.13
N MET A 285 -0.11 50.19 -25.45
CA MET A 285 -1.43 49.98 -26.04
C MET A 285 -1.93 48.54 -25.86
N ILE A 286 -1.08 47.53 -26.05
CA ILE A 286 -1.46 46.11 -25.90
C ILE A 286 -1.83 45.77 -24.44
N THR A 287 -1.14 46.36 -23.47
CA THR A 287 -1.41 46.16 -22.04
C THR A 287 -2.54 47.03 -21.49
N GLY A 288 -3.00 48.02 -22.26
CA GLY A 288 -4.01 48.99 -21.82
C GLY A 288 -3.49 50.01 -20.81
N ALA A 289 -2.17 50.05 -20.54
CA ALA A 289 -1.54 51.04 -19.66
C ALA A 289 -1.53 52.46 -20.27
N GLY A 290 -1.79 52.57 -21.58
CA GLY A 290 -1.68 53.82 -22.32
C GLY A 290 -0.24 54.11 -22.74
N GLY A 291 -0.09 54.88 -23.81
CA GLY A 291 1.19 55.29 -24.38
C GLY A 291 1.25 56.80 -24.59
N ASN A 292 2.22 57.28 -25.36
CA ASN A 292 2.32 58.70 -25.73
C ASN A 292 1.13 59.11 -26.63
N GLU A 293 0.07 59.64 -26.02
CA GLU A 293 -1.24 59.94 -26.62
C GLU A 293 -1.14 60.86 -27.86
N GLY A 294 -0.16 61.77 -27.87
CA GLY A 294 0.09 62.70 -28.97
C GLY A 294 0.45 62.02 -30.30
N VAL A 295 0.95 60.77 -30.27
CA VAL A 295 1.31 60.01 -31.49
C VAL A 295 0.07 59.53 -32.24
N VAL A 296 -1.01 59.20 -31.53
CA VAL A 296 -2.26 58.70 -32.14
C VAL A 296 -3.26 59.81 -32.40
N GLU A 297 -3.23 60.89 -31.61
CA GLU A 297 -4.18 61.99 -31.72
C GLU A 297 -4.16 62.64 -33.12
N HIS A 298 -2.98 62.78 -33.71
CA HIS A 298 -2.76 63.35 -35.05
C HIS A 298 -2.68 62.29 -36.16
N ALA A 299 -2.87 61.00 -35.83
CA ALA A 299 -2.76 59.92 -36.79
C ALA A 299 -4.01 59.80 -37.68
N PRO A 300 -3.84 59.28 -38.92
CA PRO A 300 -4.97 58.96 -39.81
C PRO A 300 -5.99 58.02 -39.16
N ALA A 301 -7.25 58.11 -39.55
CA ALA A 301 -8.34 57.29 -39.01
C ALA A 301 -8.07 55.77 -39.11
N SER A 302 -7.33 55.33 -40.13
CA SER A 302 -6.90 53.94 -40.30
C SER A 302 -5.98 53.45 -39.16
N ILE A 303 -5.07 54.29 -38.68
CA ILE A 303 -4.17 53.96 -37.57
C ILE A 303 -4.92 53.94 -36.25
N LYS A 304 -5.90 54.83 -36.07
CA LYS A 304 -6.79 54.82 -34.90
C LYS A 304 -7.60 53.51 -34.84
N VAL A 305 -8.17 53.06 -35.95
CA VAL A 305 -8.89 51.77 -36.02
C VAL A 305 -7.95 50.59 -35.76
N PHE A 306 -6.75 50.60 -36.36
CA PHE A 306 -5.73 49.57 -36.10
C PHE A 306 -5.37 49.49 -34.62
N THR A 307 -5.18 50.64 -33.97
CA THR A 307 -4.85 50.76 -32.55
C THR A 307 -5.95 50.14 -31.67
N VAL A 308 -7.22 50.44 -31.96
CA VAL A 308 -8.38 49.86 -31.25
C VAL A 308 -8.41 48.33 -31.39
N VAL A 309 -8.15 47.81 -32.60
CA VAL A 309 -8.10 46.36 -32.84
C VAL A 309 -6.95 45.72 -32.06
N MET A 310 -5.76 46.33 -32.06
CA MET A 310 -4.60 45.82 -31.32
C MET A 310 -4.80 45.83 -29.80
N MET A 311 -5.51 46.82 -29.26
CA MET A 311 -5.89 46.86 -27.84
C MET A 311 -6.80 45.69 -27.46
N LEU A 312 -7.82 45.38 -28.29
CA LEU A 312 -8.73 44.25 -28.04
C LEU A 312 -8.01 42.89 -28.13
N VAL A 313 -7.16 42.71 -29.14
CA VAL A 313 -6.34 41.49 -29.31
C VAL A 313 -5.35 41.35 -28.15
N GLY A 314 -4.70 42.45 -27.75
CA GLY A 314 -3.78 42.47 -26.62
C GLY A 314 -4.43 42.05 -25.31
N ALA A 315 -5.58 42.63 -24.98
CA ALA A 315 -6.35 42.28 -23.79
C ALA A 315 -6.76 40.80 -23.77
N ALA A 316 -7.18 40.25 -24.91
CA ALA A 316 -7.55 38.84 -25.03
C ALA A 316 -6.34 37.91 -24.81
N VAL A 317 -5.20 38.19 -25.45
CA VAL A 317 -3.97 37.38 -25.32
C VAL A 317 -3.42 37.45 -23.89
N ILE A 318 -3.43 38.63 -23.26
CA ILE A 318 -3.01 38.79 -21.87
C ILE A 318 -3.93 38.03 -20.91
N GLY A 319 -5.26 38.09 -21.11
CA GLY A 319 -6.22 37.34 -20.31
C GLY A 319 -6.02 35.83 -20.40
N ILE A 320 -5.78 35.31 -21.62
CA ILE A 320 -5.44 33.90 -21.85
C ILE A 320 -4.10 33.54 -21.18
N CYS A 321 -3.09 34.40 -21.31
CA CYS A 321 -1.80 34.21 -20.66
C CYS A 321 -1.93 34.15 -19.13
N TYR A 322 -2.71 35.06 -18.54
CA TYR A 322 -2.99 35.07 -17.11
C TYR A 322 -3.72 33.80 -16.66
N ALA A 323 -4.74 33.35 -17.41
CA ALA A 323 -5.45 32.12 -17.11
C ALA A 323 -4.51 30.89 -17.13
N LEU A 324 -3.65 30.79 -18.14
CA LEU A 324 -2.67 29.70 -18.26
C LEU A 324 -1.59 29.76 -17.17
N LEU A 325 -1.12 30.96 -16.82
CA LEU A 325 -0.12 31.17 -15.78
C LEU A 325 -0.71 30.87 -14.40
N ASN A 326 -1.95 31.28 -14.15
CA ASN A 326 -2.68 30.96 -12.94
C ASN A 326 -2.91 29.45 -12.80
N ASP A 327 -3.29 28.74 -13.88
CA ASP A 327 -3.38 27.27 -13.90
C ASP A 327 -2.01 26.60 -13.63
N PHE A 328 -0.92 27.22 -14.07
CA PHE A 328 0.44 26.74 -13.79
C PHE A 328 0.85 26.96 -12.33
N VAL A 329 0.58 28.14 -11.77
CA VAL A 329 0.97 28.53 -10.40
C VAL A 329 0.10 27.84 -9.34
N LEU A 330 -1.20 27.68 -9.58
CA LEU A 330 -2.14 27.06 -8.63
C LEU A 330 -1.88 25.56 -8.41
N GLY A 331 -0.98 24.94 -9.17
CA GLY A 331 -0.46 23.60 -8.85
C GLY A 331 -1.49 22.47 -8.84
N THR A 332 -2.74 22.73 -9.22
CA THR A 332 -3.84 21.76 -9.21
C THR A 332 -3.57 20.59 -10.16
N ARG A 333 -2.86 20.85 -11.27
CA ARG A 333 -2.41 19.82 -12.21
C ARG A 333 -0.98 19.34 -11.96
N PHE A 334 -0.13 20.13 -11.32
CA PHE A 334 1.23 19.74 -10.97
C PHE A 334 1.24 18.57 -9.97
N LYS A 335 0.26 18.54 -9.06
CA LYS A 335 0.03 17.41 -8.15
C LYS A 335 -0.38 16.13 -8.89
N GLN A 336 -1.15 16.23 -9.98
CA GLN A 336 -1.52 15.08 -10.83
C GLN A 336 -0.36 14.58 -11.71
N LEU A 337 0.54 15.47 -12.17
CA LEU A 337 1.76 15.11 -12.92
C LEU A 337 2.81 14.44 -12.05
N TRP A 338 2.91 14.79 -10.76
CA TRP A 338 3.77 14.08 -9.82
C TRP A 338 3.13 12.82 -9.25
N ASN A 339 1.80 12.74 -9.16
CA ASN A 339 1.08 11.53 -8.74
C ASN A 339 0.71 10.58 -9.87
N THR A 340 1.19 10.78 -11.10
CA THR A 340 1.17 9.67 -12.07
C THR A 340 2.30 8.72 -11.64
N SER A 341 2.00 7.86 -10.66
CA SER A 341 2.86 6.80 -10.17
C SER A 341 3.57 6.18 -11.36
N ARG A 342 4.86 6.48 -11.53
CA ARG A 342 5.66 5.99 -12.64
C ARG A 342 5.72 4.48 -12.49
N ILE A 343 4.88 3.78 -13.25
CA ILE A 343 4.82 2.32 -13.27
C ILE A 343 6.19 1.84 -13.74
N PRO A 344 6.94 1.10 -12.90
CA PRO A 344 8.26 0.61 -13.29
C PRO A 344 8.16 -0.28 -14.53
N HIS A 345 9.10 -0.16 -15.46
CA HIS A 345 9.02 -0.89 -16.74
C HIS A 345 9.44 -2.38 -16.62
N SER A 346 10.11 -2.79 -15.54
CA SER A 346 10.56 -4.19 -15.36
C SER A 346 10.89 -4.48 -13.90
N GLN A 347 10.68 -5.72 -13.43
CA GLN A 347 11.00 -6.20 -12.07
C GLN A 347 10.26 -5.50 -10.93
N HIS A 348 8.94 -5.37 -11.05
CA HIS A 348 8.07 -4.85 -9.99
C HIS A 348 6.94 -5.82 -9.66
N TYR A 349 6.38 -5.66 -8.46
CA TYR A 349 5.24 -6.43 -7.97
C TYR A 349 3.96 -5.63 -8.17
N ILE A 350 2.89 -6.28 -8.62
CA ILE A 350 1.57 -5.66 -8.75
C ILE A 350 0.68 -6.20 -7.63
N ILE A 351 0.15 -5.32 -6.79
CA ILE A 351 -0.78 -5.65 -5.72
C ILE A 351 -2.15 -5.07 -6.08
N CYS A 352 -3.14 -5.94 -6.25
CA CYS A 352 -4.53 -5.56 -6.49
C CYS A 352 -5.30 -5.55 -5.17
N GLY A 353 -5.67 -4.36 -4.70
CA GLY A 353 -6.41 -4.11 -3.47
C GLY A 353 -5.52 -3.83 -2.25
N LEU A 354 -5.71 -2.66 -1.65
CA LEU A 354 -5.17 -2.22 -0.36
C LEU A 354 -6.13 -2.54 0.79
N GLY A 355 -6.77 -3.72 0.74
CA GLY A 355 -7.47 -4.23 1.91
C GLY A 355 -6.50 -4.48 3.08
N GLY A 356 -7.03 -4.97 4.20
CA GLY A 356 -6.20 -5.13 5.40
C GLY A 356 -4.90 -5.93 5.20
N VAL A 357 -4.95 -7.01 4.41
CA VAL A 357 -3.75 -7.79 4.04
C VAL A 357 -2.91 -7.06 3.00
N GLY A 358 -3.53 -6.40 2.02
CA GLY A 358 -2.85 -5.73 0.90
C GLY A 358 -1.89 -4.64 1.37
N VAL A 359 -2.31 -3.76 2.28
CA VAL A 359 -1.44 -2.73 2.88
C VAL A 359 -0.23 -3.36 3.57
N GLN A 360 -0.44 -4.46 4.30
CA GLN A 360 0.64 -5.15 4.99
C GLN A 360 1.62 -5.83 4.02
N ILE A 361 1.13 -6.38 2.89
CA ILE A 361 1.99 -6.94 1.84
C ILE A 361 2.83 -5.81 1.21
N VAL A 362 2.21 -4.67 0.90
CA VAL A 362 2.93 -3.49 0.37
C VAL A 362 4.04 -3.07 1.33
N ASN A 363 3.72 -2.92 2.61
CA ASN A 363 4.72 -2.54 3.63
C ASN A 363 5.86 -3.56 3.71
N HIS A 364 5.54 -4.86 3.65
CA HIS A 364 6.55 -5.91 3.70
C HIS A 364 7.45 -5.91 2.46
N LEU A 365 6.90 -5.88 1.26
CA LEU A 365 7.68 -5.83 0.01
C LEU A 365 8.49 -4.53 -0.09
N HIS A 366 7.93 -3.41 0.36
CA HIS A 366 8.60 -2.10 0.32
C HIS A 366 9.78 -2.07 1.30
N ALA A 367 9.61 -2.60 2.52
CA ALA A 367 10.70 -2.76 3.48
C ALA A 367 11.84 -3.66 2.96
N ASN A 368 11.52 -4.61 2.09
CA ASN A 368 12.50 -5.45 1.38
C ASN A 368 13.08 -4.79 0.11
N GLY A 369 12.77 -3.52 -0.16
CA GLY A 369 13.32 -2.76 -1.29
C GLY A 369 12.76 -3.14 -2.67
N CYS A 370 11.62 -3.82 -2.70
CA CYS A 370 10.94 -4.17 -3.95
C CYS A 370 10.18 -2.97 -4.53
N GLU A 371 10.20 -2.81 -5.86
CA GLU A 371 9.33 -1.85 -6.53
C GLU A 371 7.90 -2.41 -6.64
N ILE A 372 6.90 -1.60 -6.30
CA ILE A 372 5.51 -2.04 -6.17
C ILE A 372 4.60 -1.08 -6.92
N VAL A 373 3.62 -1.66 -7.61
CA VAL A 373 2.49 -0.97 -8.23
C VAL A 373 1.23 -1.47 -7.54
N VAL A 374 0.40 -0.54 -7.11
CA VAL A 374 -0.85 -0.86 -6.42
C VAL A 374 -2.02 -0.47 -7.31
N ILE A 375 -2.98 -1.39 -7.45
CA ILE A 375 -4.26 -1.15 -8.10
C ILE A 375 -5.33 -1.20 -7.01
N GLU A 376 -5.86 -0.05 -6.61
CA GLU A 376 -6.93 0.06 -5.62
C GLU A 376 -8.18 0.64 -6.29
N PRO A 377 -9.32 -0.07 -6.28
CA PRO A 377 -10.58 0.44 -6.83
C PRO A 377 -11.19 1.60 -6.02
N ASP A 378 -10.98 1.68 -4.70
CA ASP A 378 -11.52 2.76 -3.86
C ASP A 378 -10.53 3.93 -3.74
N PRO A 379 -10.84 5.11 -4.29
CA PRO A 379 -9.96 6.28 -4.21
C PRO A 379 -9.73 6.78 -2.78
N ASN A 380 -10.58 6.41 -1.82
CA ASN A 380 -10.44 6.78 -0.42
C ASN A 380 -9.54 5.83 0.39
N ASN A 381 -9.09 4.71 -0.19
CA ASN A 381 -8.27 3.70 0.48
C ASN A 381 -6.77 3.83 0.14
N THR A 382 -6.29 5.06 -0.02
CA THR A 382 -4.94 5.40 -0.53
C THR A 382 -3.85 5.48 0.53
#